data_AF-A0A965M785-F1
#
_entry.id   AF-A0A965M785-F1
#
_cell.length_a   1.000
_cell.length_b   1.000
_cell.length_c   1.000
_cell.angle_alpha   90.00
_cell.angle_beta   90.00
_cell.angle_gamma   90.00
#
_symmetry.space_group_name_H-M   'P 1'
#
loop_
_entity.id
_entity.type
_entity.pdbx_description
1 polymer ?
#
loop_
_entity_poly.entity_id
_entity_poly.type
_entity_poly.pdbx_seq_one_letter_code
_entity_poly.pdbx_strand_id
1 'polypeptide(L)'
;MKLSPWWVGGVGGLVALGVVGLTFGFFQPGWPDPVETPPGGGKSGAAELKQKANDLTTKVAELDKKKSGWKDELSGHRVFVSRSLVFLPKESEPVQPLNPAQVTEDGIQVGWKLKYGFSPEDPEVGQQDEDQDGFTNLEEYEKKTD
;
A
#
# COMPACT_ATOMS: atom_id res chain seq x y z
N MET A 1 -12.77 14.99 -24.66
CA MET A 1 -11.76 15.07 -23.59
C MET A 1 -10.56 15.84 -24.15
N LYS A 2 -10.30 17.02 -23.59
CA LYS A 2 -9.25 17.96 -24.04
C LYS A 2 -7.92 17.55 -23.41
N LEU A 3 -6.91 17.22 -24.22
CA LEU A 3 -5.53 17.03 -23.78
C LEU A 3 -4.78 18.34 -24.02
N SER A 4 -4.19 18.90 -22.97
CA SER A 4 -3.41 20.13 -23.00
C SER A 4 -1.98 19.87 -23.53
N PRO A 5 -1.47 20.71 -24.45
CA PRO A 5 -0.09 20.67 -24.90
C PRO A 5 0.71 21.76 -24.20
N TRP A 6 1.58 21.39 -23.26
CA TRP A 6 2.58 22.29 -22.70
C TRP A 6 3.99 21.72 -22.93
N TRP A 7 4.65 22.39 -23.88
CA TRP A 7 6.09 22.58 -24.00
C TRP A 7 6.96 21.40 -24.47
N VAL A 8 6.76 21.09 -25.75
CA VAL A 8 7.90 20.93 -26.67
C VAL A 8 8.46 22.34 -26.93
N GLY A 9 9.66 22.63 -26.45
CA GLY A 9 10.31 23.93 -26.66
C GLY A 9 11.69 23.99 -26.01
N GLY A 10 12.69 23.34 -26.62
CA GLY A 10 14.07 23.39 -26.16
C GLY A 10 15.03 22.48 -26.95
N VAL A 11 14.92 22.47 -28.28
CA VAL A 11 15.95 21.89 -29.15
C VAL A 11 16.93 23.01 -29.51
N GLY A 12 18.20 22.85 -29.15
CA GLY A 12 19.31 23.56 -29.81
C GLY A 12 20.34 24.14 -28.86
N GLY A 13 21.44 23.42 -28.64
CA GLY A 13 22.69 24.05 -28.20
C GLY A 13 23.57 23.18 -27.31
N LEU A 14 24.39 22.31 -27.92
CA LEU A 14 25.81 22.07 -27.60
C LEU A 14 26.27 20.68 -28.09
N VAL A 15 26.32 20.53 -29.41
CA VAL A 15 27.38 19.73 -30.04
C VAL A 15 28.46 20.72 -30.41
N ALA A 16 29.41 20.94 -29.52
CA ALA A 16 30.77 21.45 -29.77
C ALA A 16 31.38 21.84 -28.42
N LEU A 17 32.16 20.94 -27.82
CA LEU A 17 33.37 21.24 -27.05
C LEU A 17 34.07 19.91 -26.73
N GLY A 18 34.35 19.14 -27.79
CA GLY A 18 35.53 18.31 -27.77
C GLY A 18 36.74 19.23 -27.87
N VAL A 19 37.75 18.98 -27.05
CA VAL A 19 39.05 19.69 -26.99
C VAL A 19 39.10 20.93 -26.07
N VAL A 20 38.87 20.74 -24.77
CA VAL A 20 39.72 21.35 -23.70
C VAL A 20 39.66 20.40 -22.50
N GLY A 21 40.80 19.86 -22.06
CA GLY A 21 40.84 19.05 -20.83
C GLY A 21 41.79 17.86 -20.82
N LEU A 22 42.73 17.78 -21.77
CA LEU A 22 43.91 16.93 -21.68
C LEU A 22 44.92 17.53 -20.69
N THR A 23 44.51 17.80 -19.44
CA THR A 23 45.35 18.10 -18.26
C THR A 23 44.51 18.03 -16.98
N PHE A 24 43.83 16.91 -16.70
CA PHE A 24 43.34 16.64 -15.33
C PHE A 24 44.29 15.68 -14.62
N GLY A 25 45.53 16.14 -14.47
CA GLY A 25 46.47 15.62 -13.49
C GLY A 25 46.57 16.64 -12.35
N PHE A 26 45.57 16.73 -11.49
CA PHE A 26 45.73 17.13 -10.09
C PHE A 26 44.45 16.75 -9.32
N PHE A 27 44.56 15.66 -8.56
CA PHE A 27 43.85 15.43 -7.30
C PHE A 27 42.35 15.05 -7.33
N GLN A 28 42.06 13.76 -7.56
CA GLN A 28 40.91 13.07 -6.94
C GLN A 28 41.34 11.66 -6.50
N PRO A 29 41.32 11.32 -5.19
CA PRO A 29 41.62 9.97 -4.73
C PRO A 29 40.38 9.07 -4.85
N GLY A 30 40.52 7.93 -5.53
CA GLY A 30 39.69 6.74 -5.22
C GLY A 30 38.53 6.40 -6.15
N TRP A 31 38.68 6.47 -7.48
CA TRP A 31 37.82 5.72 -8.41
C TRP A 31 38.67 4.72 -9.22
N PRO A 32 38.27 3.44 -9.32
CA PRO A 32 39.06 2.41 -10.00
C PRO A 32 38.97 2.53 -11.53
N ASP A 33 40.11 2.39 -12.21
CA ASP A 33 40.25 2.51 -13.67
C ASP A 33 39.45 1.44 -14.44
N PRO A 34 38.94 1.74 -15.66
CA PRO A 34 38.32 0.76 -16.53
C PRO A 34 39.36 -0.24 -17.05
N VAL A 35 39.08 -1.53 -16.87
CA VAL A 35 39.96 -2.64 -17.24
C VAL A 35 40.24 -2.66 -18.76
N GLU A 36 41.52 -2.53 -19.11
CA GLU A 36 42.00 -2.76 -20.47
C GLU A 36 41.82 -4.24 -20.84
N THR A 37 41.25 -4.50 -22.02
CA THR A 37 41.26 -5.84 -22.62
C THR A 37 42.58 -6.02 -23.39
N PRO A 38 43.34 -7.12 -23.17
CA PRO A 38 44.56 -7.34 -23.91
C PRO A 38 44.29 -7.93 -25.31
N PRO A 39 45.20 -7.73 -26.27
CA PRO A 39 45.04 -8.12 -27.66
C PRO A 39 45.33 -9.62 -27.81
N GLY A 40 44.31 -10.45 -27.94
CA GLY A 40 44.54 -11.85 -28.26
C GLY A 40 43.33 -12.74 -28.04
N GLY A 41 42.93 -13.46 -29.08
CA GLY A 41 42.12 -14.68 -28.94
C GLY A 41 40.65 -14.53 -29.30
N GLY A 42 40.36 -14.21 -30.57
CA GLY A 42 39.02 -14.28 -31.17
C GLY A 42 38.40 -15.69 -31.26
N LYS A 43 38.57 -16.54 -30.24
CA LYS A 43 38.00 -17.89 -30.18
C LYS A 43 37.37 -18.27 -28.82
N SER A 44 37.69 -17.57 -27.71
CA SER A 44 37.12 -17.91 -26.39
C SER A 44 35.74 -17.28 -26.15
N GLY A 45 35.58 -15.97 -26.40
CA GLY A 45 34.30 -15.28 -26.15
C GLY A 45 33.16 -15.77 -27.04
N ALA A 46 33.43 -16.11 -28.31
CA ALA A 46 32.42 -16.66 -29.21
C ALA A 46 32.00 -18.09 -28.82
N ALA A 47 32.90 -18.88 -28.23
CA ALA A 47 32.59 -20.22 -27.71
C ALA A 47 31.76 -20.13 -26.42
N GLU A 48 32.10 -19.21 -25.52
CA GLU A 48 31.33 -18.94 -24.31
C GLU A 48 29.93 -18.38 -24.62
N LEU A 49 29.79 -17.52 -25.63
CA LEU A 49 28.49 -17.01 -26.07
C LEU A 49 27.62 -18.13 -26.68
N LYS A 50 28.21 -19.03 -27.47
CA LYS A 50 27.49 -20.21 -27.98
C LYS A 50 27.07 -21.16 -26.87
N GLN A 51 27.93 -21.37 -25.87
CA GLN A 51 27.61 -22.19 -24.70
C GLN A 51 26.50 -21.58 -23.85
N LYS A 52 26.54 -20.26 -23.59
CA LYS A 52 25.48 -19.54 -22.87
C LYS A 52 24.17 -19.51 -23.65
N ALA A 53 24.22 -19.36 -24.98
CA ALA A 53 23.02 -19.45 -25.82
C ALA A 53 22.37 -20.83 -25.73
N ASN A 54 23.17 -21.90 -25.80
CA ASN A 54 22.68 -23.27 -25.63
C ASN A 54 22.09 -23.50 -24.23
N ASP A 55 22.76 -23.01 -23.18
CA ASP A 55 22.27 -23.12 -21.78
C ASP A 55 20.98 -22.32 -21.54
N LEU A 56 20.82 -21.18 -22.21
CA LEU A 56 19.57 -20.42 -22.18
C LEU A 56 18.46 -21.16 -22.93
N THR A 57 18.75 -21.77 -24.08
CA THR A 57 17.74 -22.55 -24.81
C THR A 57 17.28 -23.78 -24.04
N THR A 58 18.18 -24.46 -23.31
CA THR A 58 17.80 -25.59 -22.46
C THR A 58 16.94 -25.12 -21.28
N LYS A 59 17.32 -24.03 -20.61
CA LYS A 59 16.52 -23.43 -19.53
C LYS A 59 15.15 -22.96 -19.99
N VAL A 60 15.05 -22.37 -21.18
CA VAL A 60 13.75 -21.97 -21.77
C VAL A 60 12.89 -23.19 -22.06
N ALA A 61 13.47 -24.27 -22.60
CA ALA A 61 12.75 -25.53 -22.82
C ALA A 61 12.30 -26.20 -21.51
N GLU A 62 13.10 -26.12 -20.44
CA GLU A 62 12.72 -26.61 -19.11
C GLU A 62 11.60 -25.77 -18.48
N LEU A 63 11.67 -24.45 -18.63
CA LEU A 63 10.62 -23.53 -18.15
C LEU A 63 9.30 -23.73 -18.89
N ASP A 64 9.34 -24.02 -20.20
CA ASP A 64 8.13 -24.30 -20.98
C ASP A 64 7.46 -25.60 -20.53
N LYS A 65 8.25 -26.66 -20.25
CA LYS A 65 7.76 -27.88 -19.60
C LYS A 65 7.21 -27.63 -18.20
N LYS A 66 7.84 -26.75 -17.42
CA LYS A 66 7.35 -26.38 -16.09
C LYS A 66 6.03 -25.62 -16.16
N LYS A 67 5.85 -24.76 -17.18
CA LYS A 67 4.64 -23.95 -17.40
C LYS A 67 3.41 -24.79 -17.73
N SER A 68 3.56 -25.98 -18.33
CA SER A 68 2.42 -26.86 -18.61
C SER A 68 1.73 -27.34 -17.32
N GLY A 69 2.49 -27.56 -16.24
CA GLY A 69 1.94 -27.95 -14.93
C GLY A 69 1.13 -26.85 -14.24
N TRP A 70 1.36 -25.57 -14.59
CA TRP A 70 0.66 -24.42 -14.00
C TRP A 70 -0.73 -24.23 -14.60
N LYS A 71 -0.97 -24.79 -15.79
CA LYS A 71 -2.29 -24.77 -16.44
C LYS A 71 -3.28 -25.69 -15.73
N ASP A 72 -2.81 -26.85 -15.26
CA ASP A 72 -3.63 -27.77 -14.48
C ASP A 72 -3.93 -27.20 -13.08
N GLU A 73 -2.96 -26.51 -12.46
CA GLU A 73 -3.11 -25.85 -11.15
C GLU A 73 -4.08 -24.65 -11.16
N LEU A 74 -4.25 -23.98 -12.31
CA LEU A 74 -5.23 -22.89 -12.48
C LEU A 74 -6.63 -23.39 -12.85
N SER A 75 -6.76 -24.63 -13.32
CA SER A 75 -8.05 -25.24 -13.69
C SER A 75 -8.79 -25.86 -12.50
N GLY A 76 -8.06 -26.14 -11.40
CA GLY A 76 -8.66 -26.45 -10.11
C GLY A 76 -9.33 -25.20 -9.54
N HIS A 77 -10.65 -25.22 -9.41
CA HIS A 77 -11.36 -24.20 -8.64
C HIS A 77 -10.72 -24.11 -7.25
N ARG A 78 -9.96 -23.04 -6.98
CA ARG A 78 -9.45 -22.75 -5.65
C ARG A 78 -10.66 -22.53 -4.74
N VAL A 79 -11.03 -23.56 -3.98
CA VAL A 79 -12.05 -23.46 -2.95
C VAL A 79 -11.44 -22.60 -1.85
N PHE A 80 -11.75 -21.31 -1.87
CA PHE A 80 -11.52 -20.45 -0.72
C PHE A 80 -12.46 -20.94 0.38
N VAL A 81 -11.96 -21.79 1.28
CA VAL A 81 -12.65 -22.06 2.53
C VAL A 81 -12.47 -20.80 3.37
N SER A 82 -13.51 -19.97 3.46
CA SER A 82 -13.54 -18.91 4.45
C SER A 82 -13.37 -19.59 5.81
N ARG A 83 -12.28 -19.29 6.51
CA ARG A 83 -12.17 -19.66 7.91
C ARG A 83 -13.13 -18.73 8.64
N SER A 84 -14.35 -19.18 8.92
CA SER A 84 -15.21 -18.50 9.89
C SER A 84 -14.49 -18.54 11.23
N LEU A 85 -13.88 -17.41 11.59
CA LEU A 85 -13.36 -17.19 12.93
C LEU A 85 -14.58 -16.96 13.82
N VAL A 86 -15.00 -18.00 14.54
CA VAL A 86 -15.98 -17.84 15.63
C VAL A 86 -15.21 -17.32 16.82
N PHE A 87 -15.31 -16.02 17.10
CA PHE A 87 -14.80 -15.44 18.34
C PHE A 87 -15.70 -15.93 19.49
N LEU A 88 -15.21 -16.89 20.26
CA LEU A 88 -15.81 -17.35 21.50
C LEU A 88 -15.07 -16.65 22.64
N PRO A 89 -15.55 -15.50 23.14
CA PRO A 89 -14.95 -14.87 24.30
C PRO A 89 -14.97 -15.83 25.50
N LYS A 90 -13.91 -15.79 26.32
CA LYS A 90 -13.76 -16.65 27.52
C LYS A 90 -14.91 -16.47 28.51
N GLU A 91 -15.51 -15.29 28.48
CA GLU A 91 -16.77 -14.95 29.12
C GLU A 91 -17.64 -14.32 28.04
N SER A 92 -18.59 -15.09 27.51
CA SER A 92 -19.64 -14.51 26.68
C SER A 92 -20.55 -13.72 27.61
N GLU A 93 -20.22 -12.46 27.85
CA GLU A 93 -21.28 -11.53 28.26
C GLU A 93 -22.33 -11.60 27.15
N PRO A 94 -23.57 -12.00 27.47
CA PRO A 94 -24.63 -11.97 26.48
C PRO A 94 -24.65 -10.54 25.94
N VAL A 95 -24.71 -10.37 24.61
CA VAL A 95 -25.03 -9.07 24.02
C VAL A 95 -26.38 -8.68 24.60
N GLN A 96 -26.37 -7.83 25.62
CA GLN A 96 -27.59 -7.48 26.32
C GLN A 96 -28.42 -6.64 25.34
N PRO A 97 -29.72 -6.95 25.17
CA PRO A 97 -30.57 -6.07 24.39
C PRO A 97 -30.54 -4.70 25.04
N LEU A 98 -30.20 -3.68 24.24
CA LEU A 98 -30.09 -2.32 24.71
C LEU A 98 -31.47 -1.87 25.24
N ASN A 99 -31.56 -1.56 26.54
CA ASN A 99 -32.82 -1.14 27.16
C ASN A 99 -32.99 0.38 27.03
N PRO A 100 -33.97 0.90 26.26
CA PRO A 100 -34.13 2.34 26.06
C PRO A 100 -34.41 3.12 27.35
N ALA A 101 -35.00 2.48 28.36
CA ALA A 101 -35.33 3.12 29.65
C ALA A 101 -34.16 3.08 30.65
N GLN A 102 -33.05 2.44 30.31
CA GLN A 102 -31.87 2.41 31.17
C GLN A 102 -31.25 3.80 31.23
N VAL A 103 -30.95 4.25 32.45
CA VAL A 103 -30.18 5.48 32.69
C VAL A 103 -28.70 5.11 32.72
N THR A 104 -27.89 5.86 31.97
CA THR A 104 -26.43 5.68 31.89
C THR A 104 -25.72 6.52 32.95
N GLU A 105 -24.39 6.44 33.03
CA GLU A 105 -23.59 7.05 34.10
C GLU A 105 -23.72 8.59 34.17
N ASP A 106 -24.01 9.22 33.03
CA ASP A 106 -24.23 10.65 32.85
C ASP A 106 -25.67 11.09 33.14
N GLY A 107 -26.54 10.20 33.61
CA GLY A 107 -27.92 10.55 33.99
C GLY A 107 -28.92 10.60 32.83
N ILE A 108 -28.47 10.39 31.60
CA ILE A 108 -29.32 10.36 30.39
C ILE A 108 -29.83 8.94 30.12
N GLN A 109 -31.04 8.82 29.59
CA GLN A 109 -31.55 7.51 29.15
C GLN A 109 -30.92 7.06 27.84
N VAL A 110 -30.65 5.75 27.73
CA VAL A 110 -30.19 5.09 26.49
C VAL A 110 -31.07 5.47 25.29
N GLY A 111 -32.39 5.50 25.46
CA GLY A 111 -33.32 5.85 24.39
C GLY A 111 -33.15 7.28 23.88
N TRP A 112 -32.81 8.22 24.76
CA TRP A 112 -32.50 9.60 24.38
C TRP A 112 -31.19 9.65 23.58
N LYS A 113 -30.13 8.99 24.08
CA LYS A 113 -28.85 8.89 23.36
C LYS A 113 -29.01 8.33 21.95
N LEU A 114 -29.79 7.24 21.82
CA LEU A 114 -30.08 6.65 20.51
C LEU A 114 -30.89 7.58 19.59
N LYS A 115 -31.83 8.36 20.14
CA LYS A 115 -32.64 9.32 19.37
C LYS A 115 -31.76 10.39 18.71
N TYR A 116 -30.72 10.84 19.42
CA TYR A 116 -29.79 11.87 18.98
C TYR A 116 -28.52 11.33 18.32
N GLY A 117 -28.39 10.01 18.17
CA GLY A 117 -27.27 9.38 17.46
C GLY A 117 -25.99 9.22 18.31
N PHE A 118 -26.09 9.42 19.63
CA PHE A 118 -25.00 9.21 20.57
C PHE A 118 -24.79 7.73 20.88
N SER A 119 -23.54 7.41 21.27
CA SER A 119 -23.24 6.09 21.83
C SER A 119 -23.85 5.98 23.23
N PRO A 120 -24.65 4.93 23.52
CA PRO A 120 -25.17 4.67 24.86
C PRO A 120 -24.09 4.50 25.93
N GLU A 121 -22.91 4.05 25.50
CA GLU A 121 -21.76 3.70 26.34
C GLU A 121 -20.90 4.91 26.69
N ASP A 122 -21.08 6.02 25.98
CA ASP A 122 -20.26 7.21 26.14
C ASP A 122 -20.76 8.03 27.35
N PRO A 123 -19.94 8.17 28.42
CA PRO A 123 -20.31 8.94 29.61
C PRO A 123 -20.15 10.44 29.43
N GLU A 124 -19.55 10.92 28.32
CA GLU A 124 -19.35 12.36 28.09
C GLU A 124 -20.56 13.02 27.43
N VAL A 125 -21.52 12.24 26.91
CA VAL A 125 -22.71 12.73 26.20
C VAL A 125 -23.44 13.79 27.02
N GLY A 126 -23.65 13.58 28.32
CA GLY A 126 -24.37 14.55 29.17
C GLY A 126 -23.69 15.92 29.34
N GLN A 127 -22.39 16.04 29.05
CA GLN A 127 -21.65 17.32 29.13
C GLN A 127 -21.46 17.99 27.76
N GLN A 128 -21.85 17.31 26.68
CA GLN A 128 -21.74 17.84 25.33
C GLN A 128 -22.89 18.84 25.05
N ASP A 129 -22.59 19.77 24.16
CA ASP A 129 -23.49 20.80 23.59
C ASP A 129 -23.20 20.78 22.08
N GLU A 130 -23.89 19.89 21.35
CA GLU A 130 -23.61 19.66 19.93
C GLU A 130 -24.22 20.72 19.02
N ASP A 131 -25.36 21.30 19.41
CA ASP A 131 -26.05 22.33 18.64
C ASP A 131 -25.63 23.75 19.04
N GLN A 132 -24.81 23.88 20.09
CA GLN A 132 -24.14 25.10 20.54
C GLN A 132 -25.10 26.18 21.00
N ASP A 133 -26.23 25.76 21.58
CA ASP A 133 -27.25 26.67 22.10
C ASP A 133 -26.92 27.15 23.54
N GLY A 134 -25.90 26.55 24.16
CA GLY A 134 -25.39 26.88 25.48
C GLY A 134 -25.98 26.04 26.61
N PHE A 135 -26.81 25.03 26.30
CA PHE A 135 -27.26 24.01 27.23
C PHE A 135 -26.53 22.69 26.97
N THR A 136 -26.30 21.91 28.02
CA THR A 136 -25.77 20.56 27.82
C THR A 136 -26.90 19.59 27.53
N ASN A 137 -26.59 18.50 26.82
CA ASN A 137 -27.51 17.39 26.56
C ASN A 137 -28.23 16.89 27.83
N LEU A 138 -27.57 16.93 29.00
CA LEU A 138 -28.19 16.55 30.28
C LEU A 138 -29.26 17.56 30.72
N GLU A 139 -28.98 18.86 30.61
CA GLU A 139 -29.93 19.91 30.94
C GLU A 139 -31.15 19.87 30.02
N GLU A 140 -30.95 19.60 28.75
CA GLU A 140 -32.01 19.43 27.75
C GLU A 140 -32.88 18.21 28.06
N TYR A 141 -32.23 17.07 28.37
CA TYR A 141 -32.90 15.84 28.78
C TYR A 141 -33.76 16.04 30.04
N GLU A 142 -33.25 16.74 31.05
CA GLU A 142 -33.98 17.04 32.28
C GLU A 142 -35.16 17.99 32.04
N LYS A 143 -34.98 19.01 31.19
CA LYS A 143 -36.01 19.99 30.85
C LYS A 143 -37.00 19.50 29.79
N LYS A 144 -36.71 18.38 29.12
CA LYS A 144 -37.48 17.84 28.00
C LYS A 144 -37.64 18.83 26.85
N THR A 145 -36.59 19.61 26.61
CA THR A 145 -36.54 20.49 25.43
C THR A 145 -36.27 19.68 24.17
N ASP A 146 -35.58 18.53 24.34
CA ASP A 146 -35.11 17.61 23.29
C ASP A 146 -35.43 16.16 23.66
#